data_AF-J2ST40-F1
#
_entry.id   AF-J2ST40-F1
#
_cell.length_a   1.000
_cell.length_b   1.000
_cell.length_c   1.000
_cell.angle_alpha   90.00
_cell.angle_beta   90.00
_cell.angle_gamma   90.00
#
_symmetry.space_group_name_H-M   'P 1'
#
loop_
_entity.id
_entity.type
_entity.pdbx_description
1 polymer ?
#
loop_
_entity_poly.entity_id
_entity_poly.type
_entity_poly.pdbx_seq_one_letter_code
_entity_poly.pdbx_strand_id
1 'polypeptide(L)'
;MDKRTHGPALVRSLIPLTECPSCAGKGTIKGVFHELDCIGCHSSGFVHAQTLEPLLIEDLVVQLGRMVRRERSQLVGKNPTRCIVDEYQQSNSRGAGRSTYKGD
;
A
#
# COMPACT_ATOMS: atom_id res chain seq x y z
N MET A 1 13.56 -33.52 7.72
CA MET A 1 12.89 -33.08 8.97
C MET A 1 11.95 -31.94 8.60
N ASP A 2 10.71 -32.26 8.24
CA ASP A 2 9.71 -31.26 7.90
C ASP A 2 9.23 -30.57 9.19
N LYS A 3 9.53 -29.28 9.32
CA LYS A 3 8.96 -28.45 10.38
C LYS A 3 7.47 -28.32 10.11
N ARG A 4 6.68 -29.00 10.93
CA ARG A 4 5.23 -28.86 10.98
C ARG A 4 4.87 -27.47 11.52
N THR A 5 4.68 -26.52 10.62
CA THR A 5 4.18 -25.18 10.95
C THR A 5 2.67 -25.26 11.10
N HIS A 6 2.20 -25.40 12.33
CA HIS A 6 0.77 -25.36 12.64
C HIS A 6 0.39 -23.95 13.09
N GLY A 7 -0.32 -23.22 12.22
CA GLY A 7 -0.85 -21.89 12.51
C GLY A 7 -1.07 -21.08 11.23
N PRO A 8 -2.01 -20.11 11.23
CA PRO A 8 -2.12 -19.16 10.13
C PRO A 8 -0.79 -18.41 9.97
N ALA A 9 -0.44 -18.04 8.74
CA ALA A 9 0.81 -17.36 8.46
C ALA A 9 0.98 -16.12 9.37
N LEU A 10 2.18 -15.93 9.92
CA LEU A 10 2.53 -14.79 10.79
C LEU A 10 2.19 -13.43 10.13
N VAL A 11 2.23 -13.40 8.79
CA VAL A 11 1.80 -12.27 7.97
C VAL A 11 0.91 -12.81 6.85
N ARG A 12 -0.31 -12.28 6.71
CA ARG A 12 -1.18 -12.61 5.56
C ARG A 12 -0.49 -12.16 4.27
N SER A 13 -0.33 -13.10 3.33
CA SER A 13 0.36 -12.90 2.05
C SER A 13 -0.17 -11.68 1.31
N LEU A 14 0.74 -10.93 0.68
CA LEU A 14 0.36 -9.88 -0.26
C LEU A 14 -0.04 -10.56 -1.55
N ILE A 15 -1.31 -10.42 -1.92
CA ILE A 15 -1.81 -10.94 -3.20
C ILE A 15 -1.47 -9.89 -4.26
N PRO A 16 -0.78 -10.25 -5.35
CA PRO A 16 -0.48 -9.30 -6.40
C PRO A 16 -1.78 -8.92 -7.13
N LEU A 17 -2.07 -7.61 -7.20
CA LEU A 17 -3.25 -7.07 -7.84
C LEU A 17 -2.89 -6.37 -9.16
N THR A 18 -3.80 -6.45 -10.13
CA THR A 18 -3.79 -5.64 -11.35
C THR A 18 -5.19 -5.06 -11.60
N GLU A 19 -5.28 -4.05 -12.45
CA GLU A 19 -6.56 -3.51 -12.88
C GLU A 19 -7.41 -4.57 -13.59
N CYS A 20 -8.70 -4.60 -13.27
CA CYS A 20 -9.64 -5.53 -13.88
C CYS A 20 -9.77 -5.24 -15.38
N PRO A 21 -9.53 -6.21 -16.27
CA PRO A 21 -9.64 -6.01 -17.71
C PRO A 21 -11.09 -5.78 -18.16
N SER A 22 -12.08 -6.30 -17.42
CA SER A 22 -13.50 -6.19 -17.78
C SER A 22 -14.04 -4.76 -17.61
N CYS A 23 -13.52 -4.00 -16.66
CA CYS A 23 -13.95 -2.61 -16.39
C CYS A 23 -12.83 -1.57 -16.51
N ALA A 24 -11.63 -1.98 -16.95
CA ALA A 24 -10.43 -1.14 -17.00
C ALA A 24 -10.18 -0.41 -15.67
N GLY A 25 -10.23 -1.17 -14.57
CA GLY A 25 -9.97 -0.65 -13.22
C GLY A 25 -11.09 0.19 -12.59
N LYS A 26 -12.19 0.47 -13.30
CA LYS A 26 -13.24 1.39 -12.82
C LYS A 26 -14.12 0.82 -11.71
N GLY A 27 -14.22 -0.50 -11.60
CA GLY A 27 -15.21 -1.17 -10.73
C GLY A 27 -16.64 -1.13 -11.27
N THR A 28 -16.94 -0.29 -12.27
CA THR A 28 -18.24 -0.24 -12.94
C THR A 28 -18.11 -0.42 -14.46
N ILE A 29 -19.19 -0.87 -15.09
CA ILE A 29 -19.34 -0.97 -16.55
C ILE A 29 -20.53 -0.13 -17.01
N LYS A 30 -20.51 0.34 -18.26
CA LYS A 30 -21.65 1.08 -18.82
C LYS A 30 -22.75 0.12 -19.28
N GLY A 31 -23.90 0.20 -18.64
CA GLY A 31 -25.15 -0.36 -19.16
C GLY A 31 -25.80 0.56 -20.18
N VAL A 32 -26.99 0.19 -20.65
CA VAL A 32 -27.73 0.97 -21.65
C VAL A 32 -28.20 2.33 -21.11
N PHE A 33 -28.54 2.39 -19.81
CA PHE A 33 -29.12 3.58 -19.19
C PHE A 33 -28.43 4.04 -17.89
N HIS A 34 -27.53 3.23 -17.32
CA HIS A 34 -26.86 3.49 -16.05
C HIS A 34 -25.54 2.70 -15.93
N GLU A 35 -24.74 3.02 -14.92
CA GLU A 35 -23.56 2.22 -14.56
C GLU A 35 -23.98 0.97 -13.79
N LEU A 36 -23.33 -0.15 -14.12
CA LEU A 36 -23.52 -1.42 -13.46
C LEU A 36 -22.25 -1.81 -12.71
N ASP A 37 -22.42 -2.49 -11.60
CA ASP A 37 -21.33 -3.11 -10.86
C ASP A 37 -20.58 -4.12 -11.73
N CYS A 38 -19.24 -4.02 -11.75
CA CYS A 38 -18.42 -4.99 -12.44
C CYS A 38 -18.31 -6.28 -11.61
N ILE A 39 -19.10 -7.29 -11.99
CA ILE A 39 -19.13 -8.60 -11.33
C ILE A 39 -17.75 -9.27 -11.34
N GLY A 40 -16.98 -9.12 -12.42
CA GLY A 40 -15.67 -9.74 -12.61
C GLY A 40 -14.57 -9.26 -11.65
N CYS A 41 -14.81 -8.19 -10.89
CA CYS A 41 -13.88 -7.72 -9.85
C CYS A 41 -14.57 -7.34 -8.54
N HIS A 42 -15.82 -7.77 -8.33
CA HIS A 42 -16.64 -7.38 -7.19
C HIS A 42 -16.67 -5.85 -6.96
N SER A 43 -16.81 -5.10 -8.06
CA SER A 43 -16.79 -3.63 -8.10
C SER A 43 -15.55 -2.94 -7.53
N SER A 44 -14.48 -3.67 -7.26
CA SER A 44 -13.25 -3.08 -6.72
C SER A 44 -12.36 -2.43 -7.76
N GLY A 45 -12.49 -2.85 -9.02
CA GLY A 45 -11.53 -2.51 -10.08
C GLY A 45 -10.25 -3.36 -10.08
N PHE A 46 -10.08 -4.33 -9.16
CA PHE A 46 -8.87 -5.14 -9.06
C PHE A 46 -9.13 -6.65 -9.17
N VAL A 47 -8.19 -7.34 -9.80
CA VAL A 47 -8.16 -8.82 -9.95
C VAL A 47 -6.75 -9.34 -9.65
N HIS A 48 -6.58 -10.66 -9.54
CA HIS A 48 -5.26 -11.26 -9.33
C HIS A 48 -4.36 -11.00 -10.53
N ALA A 49 -3.14 -10.50 -10.30
CA ALA A 49 -2.26 -10.03 -11.38
C ALA A 49 -1.86 -11.11 -12.39
N GLN A 50 -1.79 -12.37 -11.96
CA GLN A 50 -1.29 -13.47 -12.79
C GLN A 50 -2.40 -14.30 -13.41
N THR A 51 -3.52 -14.49 -12.70
CA THR A 51 -4.63 -15.34 -13.16
C THR A 51 -5.73 -14.52 -13.78
N LEU A 52 -5.77 -13.20 -13.52
CA LEU A 52 -6.83 -12.28 -13.92
C LEU A 52 -8.21 -12.65 -13.36
N GLU A 53 -8.25 -13.51 -12.35
CA GLU A 53 -9.47 -13.95 -11.69
C GLU A 53 -9.85 -13.00 -10.53
N PRO A 54 -11.16 -12.87 -10.23
CA PRO A 54 -11.62 -12.15 -9.06
C PRO A 54 -11.06 -12.80 -7.79
N LEU A 55 -10.65 -11.96 -6.84
CA LEU A 55 -10.28 -12.43 -5.51
C LEU A 55 -11.53 -12.79 -4.71
N LEU A 56 -11.36 -13.68 -3.73
CA LEU A 56 -12.32 -13.82 -2.64
C LEU A 56 -12.54 -12.46 -1.97
N ILE A 57 -13.81 -12.13 -1.67
CA ILE A 57 -14.18 -10.82 -1.12
C ILE A 57 -13.41 -10.51 0.17
N GLU A 58 -13.21 -11.52 1.03
CA GLU A 58 -12.44 -11.38 2.27
C GLU A 58 -10.99 -10.94 2.02
N ASP A 59 -10.34 -11.55 1.02
CA ASP A 59 -8.99 -11.19 0.62
C ASP A 59 -8.94 -9.80 -0.01
N LEU A 60 -9.90 -9.51 -0.89
CA LEU A 60 -10.02 -8.23 -1.58
C LEU A 60 -10.15 -7.07 -0.57
N VAL A 61 -11.03 -7.20 0.43
CA VAL A 61 -11.21 -6.21 1.50
C VAL A 61 -9.90 -5.96 2.26
N VAL A 62 -9.15 -7.01 2.57
CA VAL A 62 -7.86 -6.87 3.26
C VAL A 62 -6.84 -6.14 2.38
N GLN A 63 -6.72 -6.50 1.11
CA GLN A 63 -5.76 -5.86 0.19
C GLN A 63 -6.10 -4.38 -0.02
N LEU A 64 -7.37 -4.05 -0.29
CA LEU A 64 -7.84 -2.67 -0.45
C LEU A 64 -7.60 -1.85 0.82
N GLY A 65 -7.91 -2.40 2.00
CA GLY A 65 -7.63 -1.73 3.27
C GLY A 65 -6.14 -1.42 3.46
N ARG A 66 -5.24 -2.31 3.03
CA ARG A 66 -3.79 -2.06 3.05
C ARG A 66 -3.39 -0.95 2.09
N MET A 67 -3.91 -0.96 0.86
CA MET A 67 -3.64 0.08 -0.15
C MET A 67 -4.08 1.46 0.34
N VAL A 68 -5.32 1.58 0.84
CA VAL A 68 -5.85 2.85 1.36
C VAL A 68 -5.01 3.40 2.51
N ARG A 69 -4.60 2.54 3.46
CA ARG A 69 -3.69 2.96 4.55
C ARG A 69 -2.34 3.43 4.03
N ARG A 70 -1.75 2.71 3.07
CA ARG A 70 -0.47 3.07 2.45
C ARG A 70 -0.54 4.43 1.75
N GLU A 71 -1.59 4.67 0.96
CA GLU A 71 -1.79 5.96 0.28
C GLU A 71 -1.99 7.10 1.28
N ARG A 72 -2.81 6.90 2.31
CA ARG A 72 -2.98 7.89 3.39
C ARG A 72 -1.67 8.22 4.10
N SER A 73 -0.85 7.22 4.41
CA SER A 73 0.46 7.44 5.04
C SER A 73 1.41 8.24 4.15
N GLN A 74 1.37 8.03 2.83
CA GLN A 74 2.17 8.80 1.86
C GLN A 74 1.73 10.26 1.78
N LEU A 75 0.41 10.52 1.83
CA LEU A 75 -0.13 11.88 1.85
C LEU A 75 0.24 12.63 3.13
N VAL A 76 0.15 11.98 4.30
CA VAL A 76 0.53 12.57 5.59
C VAL A 76 2.05 12.76 5.72
N GLY A 77 2.85 11.88 5.12
CA GLY A 77 4.31 11.98 5.08
C GLY A 77 4.83 13.20 4.30
N LYS A 78 4.01 13.77 3.41
CA LYS A 78 4.30 15.01 2.67
C LYS A 78 3.93 16.28 3.44
N ASN A 79 3.67 16.20 4.74
CA ASN A 79 3.54 17.40 5.57
C ASN A 79 4.89 18.14 5.63
N PRO A 80 4.97 19.42 5.22
CA PRO A 80 6.22 20.19 5.22
C PRO A 80 6.86 20.31 6.62
N THR A 81 6.08 20.08 7.68
CA THR A 81 6.55 20.06 9.06
C THR A 81 7.59 18.96 9.35
N ARG A 82 7.56 17.82 8.63
CA ARG A 82 8.60 16.77 8.77
C ARG A 82 9.92 17.15 8.11
N CYS A 83 9.87 17.85 6.97
CA CYS A 83 11.07 18.38 6.32
C CYS A 83 11.84 19.35 7.24
N ILE A 84 11.12 20.14 8.05
CA ILE A 84 11.73 21.06 9.02
C ILE A 84 12.49 20.30 10.11
N VAL A 85 11.94 19.20 10.65
CA VAL A 85 12.63 18.41 11.69
C VAL A 85 13.88 17.73 11.14
N ASP A 86 13.83 17.18 9.93
CA ASP A 86 15.01 16.59 9.29
C ASP A 86 16.10 17.65 8.99
N GLU A 87 15.72 18.90 8.70
CA GLU A 87 16.65 20.02 8.52
C GLU A 87 17.29 20.48 9.84
N TYR A 88 16.55 20.48 10.96
CA TYR A 88 17.13 20.71 12.30
C TYR A 88 18.05 19.58 12.77
N GLN A 89 17.82 18.35 12.31
CA GLN A 89 18.59 17.18 12.71
C GLN A 89 19.84 16.95 11.85
N GLN A 90 20.01 17.72 10.76
CA GLN A 90 21.28 17.81 10.06
C GLN A 90 22.30 18.49 10.99
N SER A 91 23.32 17.74 11.39
CA SER A 91 24.42 18.26 12.22
C SER A 91 25.02 19.51 11.57
N ASN A 92 24.95 20.63 12.28
CA ASN A 92 25.43 21.93 11.84
C ASN A 92 26.98 21.93 11.78
N SER A 93 27.53 21.35 10.71
CA SER A 93 28.97 21.12 10.53
C SER A 93 29.73 22.32 9.96
N ARG A 94 29.02 23.41 9.68
CA ARG A 94 29.52 24.64 9.02
C ARG A 94 29.63 25.86 9.95
N GLY A 95 29.33 25.73 11.25
CA GLY A 95 29.47 26.80 12.24
C GLY A 95 30.84 26.84 12.93
N ALA A 96 31.30 28.02 13.33
CA ALA A 96 32.53 28.22 14.09
C ALA A 96 32.36 27.70 15.54
N GLY A 97 32.69 26.42 15.76
CA GLY A 97 32.58 25.78 17.07
C GLY A 97 32.80 24.27 17.06
N ARG A 98 33.68 23.77 16.18
CA ARG A 98 34.02 22.34 16.14
C ARG A 98 34.82 21.94 17.37
N SER A 99 34.16 21.47 18.41
CA SER A 99 34.78 20.64 19.44
C SER A 99 34.10 19.28 19.47
N THR A 100 34.78 18.27 18.94
CA THR A 100 34.46 16.87 19.24
C THR A 100 35.51 16.42 20.25
N TYR A 101 35.19 16.54 21.55
CA TYR A 101 36.01 15.96 22.60
C TYR A 101 35.81 14.45 22.58
N LYS A 102 36.86 13.70 22.23
CA LYS A 102 36.96 12.26 22.42
C LYS A 102 38.00 12.07 23.53
N GLY A 103 37.55 11.77 24.74
CA GLY A 103 38.44 11.34 25.84
C GLY A 103 38.92 9.91 25.58
N ASP A 104 40.18 9.64 25.92
CA ASP A 104 40.74 8.28 25.95
C ASP A 104 40.37 7.53 27.24
#